data_AF-A0A8J5QM54-F1
#
_entry.id   AF-A0A8J5QM54-F1
#
_cell.length_a   1.000
_cell.length_b   1.000
_cell.length_c   1.000
_cell.angle_alpha   90.00
_cell.angle_beta   90.00
_cell.angle_gamma   90.00
#
_symmetry.space_group_name_H-M   'P 1'
#
loop_
_entity.id
_entity.type
_entity.pdbx_description
1 polymer ?
#
loop_
_entity_poly.entity_id
_entity_poly.type
_entity_poly.pdbx_seq_one_letter_code
_entity_poly.pdbx_strand_id
1 'polypeptide(L)'
;MLRRTRSEETLATLVNPTTTNTPPPHHDNLSPTSDQISLFTTQSEETLTNNPQIKIMNHPLSQFTTIREIPIISTFLHPGVSLYKSAESFERNELPILIRVPTKKLSLFRLGLGVPFLNIHRYNADKQRVEFCRAWFKIYSTNITYYILEFPGLKGGDGNGMKVYLINNNSHKPTVDFEYLDSQFRVLGVTGTTSTFGTNGLIRMYVMKSSENLLTHEVSIKPGSGSGGNNNNKLNIDNKLSRIINKQDRYAINEMIGNETPLIRLPLATYVDMGNVKIKKNFIKNGVIKLFDYDEHGARGGSDDNISEECLILCCVMLVLREQEYRKYKGDKKPQMV
;
A
#
# COMPACT_ATOMS: atom_id res chain seq x y z
N MET A 1 -19.68 24.08 -5.20
CA MET A 1 -18.62 25.09 -4.96
C MET A 1 -17.35 24.31 -4.68
N LEU A 2 -16.42 24.28 -5.65
CA LEU A 2 -15.20 23.46 -5.60
C LEU A 2 -14.28 23.92 -4.49
N ARG A 3 -13.93 23.02 -3.58
CA ARG A 3 -12.83 23.24 -2.64
C ARG A 3 -11.54 22.89 -3.36
N ARG A 4 -10.99 23.84 -4.12
CA ARG A 4 -9.58 23.79 -4.54
C ARG A 4 -8.75 23.62 -3.28
N THR A 5 -8.04 22.51 -3.17
CA THR A 5 -7.02 22.33 -2.15
C THR A 5 -5.97 23.41 -2.34
N ARG A 6 -5.58 24.07 -1.23
CA ARG A 6 -4.48 25.03 -1.26
C ARG A 6 -3.21 24.27 -1.66
N SER A 7 -2.30 24.94 -2.36
CA SER A 7 -1.01 24.40 -2.84
C SER A 7 -0.16 23.71 -1.76
N GLU A 8 -0.52 23.82 -0.48
CA GLU A 8 0.17 23.24 0.67
C GLU A 8 -0.15 21.74 0.90
N GLU A 9 -1.17 21.16 0.26
CA GLU A 9 -1.64 19.78 0.55
C GLU A 9 -1.27 18.71 -0.53
N THR A 10 -0.31 18.97 -1.42
CA THR A 10 0.13 18.00 -2.43
C THR A 10 1.29 17.13 -1.93
N LEU A 11 1.50 15.92 -2.49
CA LEU A 11 2.64 15.06 -2.11
C LEU A 11 3.98 15.76 -2.32
N ALA A 12 4.02 16.63 -3.33
CA ALA A 12 5.15 17.47 -3.67
C ALA A 12 5.45 18.54 -2.59
N THR A 13 4.42 19.16 -2.01
CA THR A 13 4.59 20.30 -1.09
C THR A 13 4.64 19.92 0.39
N LEU A 14 4.23 18.70 0.75
CA LEU A 14 4.23 18.22 2.14
C LEU A 14 5.58 17.64 2.61
N VAL A 15 6.64 17.76 1.80
CA VAL A 15 7.95 17.10 2.01
C VAL A 15 8.78 17.70 3.17
N ASN A 16 8.36 18.83 3.78
CA ASN A 16 9.10 19.56 4.82
C ASN A 16 9.61 18.68 6.00
N PRO A 17 10.88 18.82 6.43
CA PRO A 17 11.35 18.37 7.73
C PRO A 17 10.94 19.39 8.81
N THR A 18 10.25 18.92 9.86
CA THR A 18 10.16 19.69 11.11
C THR A 18 11.52 19.67 11.80
N THR A 19 12.34 20.70 11.60
CA THR A 19 13.44 21.07 12.50
C THR A 19 12.89 21.99 13.58
N THR A 20 12.76 21.49 14.82
CA THR A 20 12.46 22.32 15.99
C THR A 20 13.76 22.81 16.66
N ASN A 21 13.93 24.13 16.61
CA ASN A 21 14.40 25.05 17.65
C ASN A 21 15.83 24.99 18.22
N THR A 22 16.64 25.99 17.84
CA THR A 22 17.31 26.94 18.77
C THR A 22 17.55 28.30 18.08
N PRO A 23 17.27 29.47 18.71
CA PRO A 23 17.58 30.79 18.14
C PRO A 23 19.00 31.30 18.49
N PRO A 24 19.52 32.33 17.77
CA PRO A 24 20.95 32.72 17.76
C PRO A 24 21.24 33.96 18.63
N PRO A 25 22.53 34.35 18.79
CA PRO A 25 22.91 35.76 18.92
C PRO A 25 23.64 36.27 17.66
N HIS A 26 23.29 37.51 17.30
CA HIS A 26 23.76 38.32 16.17
C HIS A 26 25.27 38.66 16.20
N HIS A 27 25.88 38.83 15.01
CA HIS A 27 26.46 40.12 14.57
C HIS A 27 26.91 40.11 13.10
N ASP A 28 26.75 41.28 12.47
CA ASP A 28 26.87 41.61 11.05
C ASP A 28 28.29 41.56 10.46
N ASN A 29 28.39 41.25 9.16
CA ASN A 29 28.78 42.18 8.07
C ASN A 29 29.60 41.51 6.94
N LEU A 30 29.26 41.92 5.71
CA LEU A 30 30.00 41.84 4.43
C LEU A 30 29.69 40.65 3.49
N SER A 31 28.77 40.90 2.55
CA SER A 31 28.84 40.44 1.15
C SER A 31 29.49 41.55 0.29
N PRO A 32 29.99 41.33 -0.95
CA PRO A 32 29.66 40.22 -1.87
C PRO A 32 30.83 39.66 -2.72
N THR A 33 30.66 38.44 -3.25
CA THR A 33 30.81 38.04 -4.69
C THR A 33 31.27 36.57 -4.87
N SER A 34 30.53 35.86 -5.72
CA SER A 34 30.95 34.77 -6.61
C SER A 34 31.06 33.33 -6.08
N ASP A 35 29.92 32.64 -6.12
CA ASP A 35 29.73 31.46 -7.00
C ASP A 35 30.44 30.13 -6.73
N GLN A 36 30.80 29.77 -5.49
CA GLN A 36 31.28 28.40 -5.21
C GLN A 36 30.67 27.67 -4.00
N ILE A 37 29.62 28.21 -3.38
CA ILE A 37 28.86 27.49 -2.33
C ILE A 37 27.41 27.24 -2.79
N SER A 38 27.24 26.99 -4.09
CA SER A 38 26.03 26.38 -4.68
C SER A 38 26.16 24.85 -4.80
N LEU A 39 26.86 24.24 -3.83
CA LEU A 39 27.03 22.79 -3.69
C LEU A 39 26.12 22.18 -2.59
N PHE A 40 25.27 23.00 -1.97
CA PHE A 40 24.41 22.60 -0.84
C PHE A 40 22.91 22.45 -1.17
N THR A 41 22.52 22.36 -2.44
CA THR A 41 21.10 22.18 -2.83
C THR A 41 20.82 20.92 -3.66
N THR A 42 21.77 19.98 -3.78
CA THR A 42 21.56 18.68 -4.44
C THR A 42 20.53 17.76 -3.75
N GLN A 43 19.88 18.22 -2.67
CA GLN A 43 18.74 17.58 -2.02
C GLN A 43 17.63 18.59 -1.62
N SER A 44 17.47 19.71 -2.34
CA SER A 44 16.33 20.59 -2.07
C SER A 44 15.03 19.94 -2.55
N GLU A 45 13.96 20.15 -1.78
CA GLU A 45 12.60 19.62 -2.01
C GLU A 45 12.00 20.14 -3.34
N GLU A 46 12.46 21.29 -3.80
CA GLU A 46 12.21 21.83 -5.16
C GLU A 46 12.84 20.97 -6.27
N THR A 47 13.97 20.31 -6.00
CA THR A 47 14.65 19.46 -6.99
C THR A 47 13.98 18.10 -7.11
N LEU A 48 13.41 17.54 -6.04
CA LEU A 48 12.68 16.25 -6.08
C LEU A 48 11.34 16.36 -6.82
N THR A 49 10.65 17.48 -6.67
CA THR A 49 9.31 17.71 -7.23
C THR A 49 9.33 18.16 -8.68
N ASN A 50 10.38 18.86 -9.10
CA ASN A 50 10.60 19.30 -10.48
C ASN A 50 11.53 18.39 -11.29
N ASN A 51 12.03 17.28 -10.73
CA ASN A 51 12.81 16.32 -11.52
C ASN A 51 11.87 15.36 -12.27
N PRO A 52 11.72 15.51 -13.61
CA PRO A 52 10.84 14.67 -14.41
C PRO A 52 11.27 13.19 -14.46
N GLN A 53 12.45 12.87 -13.93
CA GLN A 53 12.95 11.49 -13.85
C GLN A 53 12.34 10.70 -12.69
N ILE A 54 11.81 11.35 -11.65
CA ILE A 54 11.18 10.64 -10.54
C ILE A 54 9.75 10.27 -10.92
N LYS A 55 9.54 8.98 -11.17
CA LYS A 55 8.25 8.40 -11.50
C LYS A 55 7.77 7.44 -10.41
N ILE A 56 6.46 7.42 -10.20
CA ILE A 56 5.74 6.46 -9.37
C ILE A 56 4.66 5.85 -10.26
N MET A 57 4.65 4.54 -10.39
CA MET A 57 3.73 3.79 -11.24
C MET A 57 3.71 4.34 -12.68
N ASN A 58 4.88 4.66 -13.22
CA ASN A 58 5.08 5.32 -14.52
C ASN A 58 4.56 6.77 -14.66
N HIS A 59 4.01 7.36 -13.61
CA HIS A 59 3.58 8.76 -13.58
C HIS A 59 4.63 9.65 -12.90
N PRO A 60 4.92 10.85 -13.44
CA PRO A 60 5.78 11.82 -12.76
C PRO A 60 5.26 12.15 -11.37
N LEU A 61 6.16 12.30 -10.39
CA LEU A 61 5.80 12.66 -9.01
C LEU A 61 4.91 13.91 -8.94
N SER A 62 5.14 14.89 -9.80
CA SER A 62 4.37 16.13 -9.86
C SER A 62 2.89 15.95 -10.18
N GLN A 63 2.47 14.79 -10.71
CA GLN A 63 1.06 14.48 -10.98
C GLN A 63 0.30 14.03 -9.73
N PHE A 64 0.98 13.62 -8.65
CA PHE A 64 0.36 13.11 -7.41
C PHE A 64 -0.12 14.25 -6.50
N THR A 65 -1.13 14.97 -6.96
CA THR A 65 -1.62 16.19 -6.30
C THR A 65 -2.88 15.97 -5.46
N THR A 66 -3.54 14.82 -5.60
CA THR A 66 -4.86 14.60 -5.00
C THR A 66 -4.77 13.63 -3.83
N ILE A 67 -5.19 14.04 -2.63
CA ILE A 67 -5.33 13.14 -1.49
C ILE A 67 -6.76 12.60 -1.45
N ARG A 68 -6.91 11.28 -1.53
CA ARG A 68 -8.21 10.61 -1.38
C ARG A 68 -8.35 10.00 0.01
N GLU A 69 -9.51 10.20 0.63
CA GLU A 69 -9.91 9.54 1.87
C GLU A 69 -11.02 8.53 1.59
N ILE A 70 -10.66 7.26 1.57
CA ILE A 70 -11.53 6.14 1.17
C ILE A 70 -12.03 5.42 2.42
N PRO A 71 -13.26 5.69 2.90
CA PRO A 71 -13.80 5.04 4.08
C PRO A 71 -14.07 3.55 3.83
N ILE A 72 -13.72 2.74 4.84
CA ILE A 72 -14.02 1.31 4.90
C ILE A 72 -15.24 1.11 5.78
N ILE A 73 -16.32 0.62 5.17
CA ILE A 73 -17.62 0.47 5.82
C ILE A 73 -18.06 -0.99 5.75
N SER A 74 -18.44 -1.54 6.90
CA SER A 74 -19.10 -2.84 7.01
C SER A 74 -20.57 -2.67 7.34
N THR A 75 -21.34 -3.70 7.00
CA THR A 75 -22.72 -3.83 7.48
C THR A 75 -22.77 -4.81 8.65
N PHE A 76 -23.64 -4.56 9.62
CA PHE A 76 -23.81 -5.48 10.75
C PHE A 76 -24.26 -6.89 10.32
N LEU A 77 -25.01 -7.01 9.21
CA LEU A 77 -25.60 -8.26 8.73
C LEU A 77 -24.70 -9.06 7.77
N HIS A 78 -23.79 -8.40 7.05
CA HIS A 78 -22.88 -9.08 6.11
C HIS A 78 -21.41 -8.89 6.54
N PRO A 79 -20.63 -9.98 6.70
CA PRO A 79 -19.26 -9.92 7.21
C PRO A 79 -18.22 -9.39 6.19
N GLY A 80 -18.67 -8.71 5.14
CA GLY A 80 -17.83 -8.03 4.15
C GLY A 80 -17.52 -6.58 4.55
N VAL A 81 -16.56 -5.99 3.86
CA VAL A 81 -16.28 -4.54 3.93
C VAL A 81 -16.40 -3.95 2.53
N SER A 82 -16.84 -2.71 2.46
CA SER A 82 -17.02 -1.92 1.24
C SER A 82 -16.19 -0.65 1.35
N LEU A 83 -15.49 -0.29 0.28
CA LEU A 83 -14.78 0.97 0.15
C LEU A 83 -15.66 1.91 -0.65
N TYR A 84 -15.84 3.13 -0.16
CA TYR A 84 -16.53 4.19 -0.90
C TYR A 84 -15.52 5.25 -1.31
N LYS A 85 -15.75 5.95 -2.42
CA LYS A 85 -14.83 6.99 -2.90
C LYS A 85 -14.60 8.10 -1.87
N SER A 86 -15.61 8.38 -1.05
CA SER A 86 -15.58 9.36 0.03
C SER A 86 -16.70 9.07 1.04
N ALA A 87 -16.69 9.77 2.18
CA ALA A 87 -17.81 9.72 3.13
C ALA A 87 -19.12 10.24 2.51
N GLU A 88 -19.04 11.30 1.70
CA GLU A 88 -20.18 11.89 1.01
C GLU A 88 -20.84 10.91 0.02
N SER A 89 -20.04 10.14 -0.72
CA SER A 89 -20.52 9.09 -1.62
C SER A 89 -21.39 8.06 -0.90
N PHE A 90 -20.93 7.62 0.28
CA PHE A 90 -21.71 6.72 1.13
C PHE A 90 -23.00 7.38 1.63
N GLU A 91 -22.96 8.66 2.01
CA GLU A 91 -24.14 9.40 2.47
C GLU A 91 -25.21 9.53 1.38
N ARG A 92 -24.77 9.76 0.13
CA ARG A 92 -25.60 9.79 -1.08
C ARG A 92 -26.07 8.41 -1.56
N ASN A 93 -25.72 7.34 -0.85
CA ASN A 93 -26.02 5.95 -1.21
C ASN A 93 -25.52 5.53 -2.59
N GLU A 94 -24.38 6.09 -3.02
CA GLU A 94 -23.70 5.62 -4.22
C GLU A 94 -23.12 4.22 -4.02
N LEU A 95 -22.81 3.53 -5.12
CA LEU A 95 -22.21 2.20 -5.04
C LEU A 95 -20.75 2.29 -4.54
N PRO A 96 -20.30 1.35 -3.70
CA PRO A 96 -18.90 1.28 -3.30
C PRO A 96 -17.99 0.97 -4.50
N ILE A 97 -16.79 1.55 -4.46
CA ILE A 97 -15.76 1.36 -5.50
C ILE A 97 -15.17 -0.06 -5.46
N LEU A 98 -15.07 -0.65 -4.26
CA LEU A 98 -14.59 -2.01 -4.05
C LEU A 98 -15.38 -2.69 -2.93
N ILE A 99 -15.66 -3.98 -3.10
CA ILE A 99 -16.35 -4.81 -2.11
C ILE A 99 -15.52 -6.05 -1.84
N ARG A 100 -15.11 -6.21 -0.59
CA ARG A 100 -14.58 -7.47 -0.09
C ARG A 100 -15.74 -8.37 0.29
N VAL A 101 -15.85 -9.51 -0.40
CA VAL A 101 -16.86 -10.53 -0.08
C VAL A 101 -16.26 -11.53 0.92
N PRO A 102 -16.98 -11.88 2.00
CA PRO A 102 -16.50 -12.90 2.93
C PRO A 102 -16.33 -14.24 2.23
N THR A 103 -15.15 -14.84 2.37
CA THR A 103 -14.94 -16.26 2.02
C THR A 103 -15.80 -17.13 2.94
N LYS A 104 -16.57 -18.08 2.37
CA LYS A 104 -17.45 -18.98 3.14
C LYS A 104 -16.63 -19.65 4.26
N LYS A 105 -17.13 -19.67 5.50
CA LYS A 105 -16.41 -20.17 6.71
C LYS A 105 -15.80 -21.59 6.54
N LEU A 106 -16.35 -22.41 5.65
CA LEU A 106 -15.85 -23.76 5.34
C LEU A 106 -14.56 -23.78 4.48
N SER A 107 -14.12 -22.65 3.92
CA SER A 107 -12.83 -22.55 3.21
C SER A 107 -11.63 -22.38 4.15
N LEU A 108 -11.88 -22.10 5.44
CA LEU A 108 -10.85 -21.78 6.43
C LEU A 108 -9.96 -22.99 6.78
N PHE A 109 -10.49 -24.22 6.68
CA PHE A 109 -9.72 -25.46 6.85
C PHE A 109 -9.01 -25.92 5.57
N ARG A 110 -9.10 -25.13 4.49
CA ARG A 110 -8.67 -25.50 3.13
C ARG A 110 -7.60 -24.56 2.56
N LEU A 111 -6.81 -23.91 3.42
CA LEU A 111 -5.70 -23.02 3.03
C LEU A 111 -4.60 -23.69 2.17
N GLY A 112 -4.73 -25.00 1.86
CA GLY A 112 -3.89 -25.74 0.90
C GLY A 112 -4.61 -26.30 -0.34
N LEU A 113 -5.93 -26.09 -0.52
CA LEU A 113 -6.75 -26.71 -1.57
C LEU A 113 -7.11 -25.78 -2.73
N GLY A 114 -6.29 -24.75 -3.00
CA GLY A 114 -6.51 -23.86 -4.14
C GLY A 114 -7.72 -22.92 -3.98
N VAL A 115 -8.00 -22.44 -2.76
CA VAL A 115 -9.00 -21.39 -2.52
C VAL A 115 -8.30 -20.04 -2.28
N PRO A 116 -8.78 -18.94 -2.88
CA PRO A 116 -8.22 -17.61 -2.64
C PRO A 116 -8.39 -17.18 -1.17
N PHE A 117 -7.38 -16.47 -0.66
CA PHE A 117 -7.39 -15.85 0.66
C PHE A 117 -8.47 -14.75 0.77
N LEU A 118 -8.64 -13.97 -0.30
CA LEU A 118 -9.57 -12.85 -0.37
C LEU A 118 -10.07 -12.66 -1.82
N ASN A 119 -11.36 -12.43 -1.99
CA ASN A 119 -11.93 -11.96 -3.27
C ASN A 119 -12.50 -10.56 -3.11
N ILE A 120 -12.03 -9.65 -3.96
CA ILE A 120 -12.45 -8.25 -4.02
C ILE A 120 -13.15 -8.03 -5.36
N HIS A 121 -14.32 -7.40 -5.30
CA HIS A 121 -15.17 -7.13 -6.46
C HIS A 121 -15.32 -5.63 -6.66
N ARG A 122 -15.66 -5.23 -7.89
CA ARG A 122 -16.15 -3.89 -8.23
C ARG A 122 -17.50 -3.98 -8.93
N TYR A 123 -18.20 -2.87 -9.07
CA TYR A 123 -19.35 -2.80 -9.97
C TYR A 123 -18.88 -2.42 -11.37
N ASN A 124 -19.43 -3.06 -12.40
CA ASN A 124 -19.25 -2.63 -13.79
C ASN A 124 -20.26 -1.52 -14.15
N ALA A 125 -20.22 -1.05 -15.41
CA ALA A 125 -21.15 -0.03 -15.92
C ALA A 125 -22.62 -0.42 -15.76
N ASP A 126 -22.94 -1.72 -15.90
CA ASP A 126 -24.29 -2.27 -15.72
C ASP A 126 -24.70 -2.48 -14.25
N LYS A 127 -23.89 -1.97 -13.30
CA LYS A 127 -24.08 -2.14 -11.85
C LYS A 127 -24.12 -3.60 -11.41
N GLN A 128 -23.51 -4.48 -12.20
CA GLN A 128 -23.29 -5.87 -11.84
C GLN A 128 -21.97 -6.01 -11.10
N ARG A 129 -21.97 -6.85 -10.06
CA ARG A 129 -20.76 -7.12 -9.28
C ARG A 129 -19.87 -8.08 -10.06
N VAL A 130 -18.69 -7.60 -10.44
CA VAL A 130 -17.66 -8.37 -11.15
C VAL A 130 -16.42 -8.51 -10.27
N GLU A 131 -15.70 -9.62 -10.44
CA GLU A 131 -14.45 -9.84 -9.71
C GLU A 131 -13.38 -8.86 -10.21
N PHE A 132 -12.73 -8.18 -9.27
CA PHE A 132 -11.65 -7.23 -9.57
C PHE A 132 -10.28 -7.80 -9.21
N CYS A 133 -10.17 -8.40 -8.02
CA CYS A 133 -8.92 -8.96 -7.50
C CYS A 133 -9.15 -10.27 -6.74
N ARG A 134 -8.34 -11.28 -7.03
CA ARG A 134 -8.17 -12.50 -6.22
C ARG A 134 -6.83 -12.44 -5.51
N ALA A 135 -6.84 -12.48 -4.19
CA ALA A 135 -5.61 -12.61 -3.41
C ALA A 135 -5.39 -14.06 -3.00
N TRP A 136 -4.20 -14.59 -3.28
CA TRP A 136 -3.77 -15.93 -2.89
C TRP A 136 -2.68 -15.82 -1.83
N PHE A 137 -2.66 -16.74 -0.87
CA PHE A 137 -1.59 -16.81 0.14
C PHE A 137 -0.66 -17.98 -0.16
N LYS A 138 0.65 -17.76 -0.03
CA LYS A 138 1.68 -18.79 -0.22
C LYS A 138 2.76 -18.64 0.85
N ILE A 139 3.35 -19.76 1.23
CA ILE A 139 4.50 -19.82 2.13
C ILE A 139 5.75 -20.07 1.28
N TYR A 140 6.76 -19.20 1.42
CA TYR A 140 8.05 -19.39 0.75
C TYR A 140 9.04 -20.13 1.66
N SER A 141 9.15 -19.66 2.90
CA SER A 141 9.93 -20.28 3.99
C SER A 141 9.24 -20.01 5.33
N THR A 142 9.81 -20.50 6.43
CA THR A 142 9.30 -20.25 7.79
C THR A 142 9.14 -18.76 8.10
N ASN A 143 10.08 -17.92 7.65
CA ASN A 143 10.14 -16.50 7.97
C ASN A 143 9.72 -15.59 6.81
N ILE A 144 9.36 -16.15 5.64
CA ILE A 144 8.95 -15.40 4.45
C ILE A 144 7.69 -16.03 3.86
N THR A 145 6.64 -15.23 3.77
CA THR A 145 5.39 -15.60 3.08
C THR A 145 5.10 -14.58 1.99
N TYR A 146 4.16 -14.86 1.10
CA TYR A 146 3.76 -13.86 0.12
C TYR A 146 2.29 -13.99 -0.28
N TYR A 147 1.72 -12.88 -0.71
CA TYR A 147 0.43 -12.86 -1.40
C TYR A 147 0.61 -12.67 -2.90
N ILE A 148 -0.27 -13.28 -3.68
CA ILE A 148 -0.41 -13.01 -5.12
C ILE A 148 -1.76 -12.35 -5.32
N LEU A 149 -1.77 -11.08 -5.69
CA LEU A 149 -2.99 -10.37 -6.10
C LEU A 149 -3.09 -10.48 -7.61
N GLU A 150 -4.08 -11.23 -8.09
CA GLU A 150 -4.38 -11.41 -9.50
C GLU A 150 -5.58 -10.54 -9.87
N PHE A 151 -5.45 -9.77 -10.96
CA PHE A 151 -6.45 -8.85 -11.49
C PHE A 151 -6.90 -9.36 -12.87
N PRO A 152 -7.92 -10.24 -12.95
CA PRO A 152 -8.27 -10.94 -14.19
C PRO A 152 -8.73 -10.02 -15.32
N GLY A 153 -9.30 -8.86 -14.98
CA GLY A 153 -9.78 -7.88 -15.95
C GLY A 153 -8.71 -6.92 -16.45
N LEU A 154 -7.48 -6.97 -15.92
CA LEU A 154 -6.37 -6.09 -16.30
C LEU A 154 -5.31 -6.91 -17.03
N LYS A 155 -4.82 -6.42 -18.17
CA LYS A 155 -3.80 -7.13 -18.97
C LYS A 155 -2.41 -6.91 -18.37
N GLY A 156 -1.71 -7.99 -18.07
CA GLY A 156 -0.29 -8.00 -17.76
C GLY A 156 0.58 -8.01 -19.03
N GLY A 157 1.90 -7.88 -18.85
CA GLY A 157 2.87 -7.85 -19.96
C GLY A 157 2.97 -9.17 -20.75
N ASP A 158 2.46 -10.28 -20.21
CA ASP A 158 2.44 -11.60 -20.84
C ASP A 158 1.09 -11.94 -21.50
N GLY A 159 0.16 -10.98 -21.57
CA GLY A 159 -1.19 -11.19 -22.09
C GLY A 159 -2.13 -11.93 -21.14
N ASN A 160 -1.68 -12.33 -19.94
CA ASN A 160 -2.52 -12.87 -18.88
C ASN A 160 -3.03 -11.76 -17.95
N GLY A 161 -3.86 -12.14 -16.96
CA GLY A 161 -4.27 -11.23 -15.89
C GLY A 161 -3.06 -10.66 -15.14
N MET A 162 -3.08 -9.36 -14.88
CA MET A 162 -2.04 -8.63 -14.16
C MET A 162 -1.88 -9.16 -12.72
N LYS A 163 -0.64 -9.26 -12.24
CA LYS A 163 -0.32 -9.82 -10.91
C LYS A 163 0.59 -8.90 -10.11
N VAL A 164 0.29 -8.73 -8.82
CA VAL A 164 1.18 -8.08 -7.84
C VAL A 164 1.56 -9.08 -6.77
N TYR A 165 2.85 -9.17 -6.45
CA TYR A 165 3.37 -10.07 -5.44
C TYR A 165 3.77 -9.29 -4.18
N LEU A 166 3.09 -9.55 -3.07
CA LEU A 166 3.38 -8.93 -1.78
C LEU A 166 4.27 -9.86 -0.97
N ILE A 167 5.55 -9.54 -0.82
CA ILE A 167 6.53 -10.40 -0.13
C ILE A 167 6.64 -9.97 1.33
N ASN A 168 6.15 -10.81 2.23
CA ASN A 168 6.09 -10.53 3.66
C ASN A 168 7.34 -11.06 4.37
N ASN A 169 8.08 -10.15 5.01
CA ASN A 169 9.04 -10.45 6.05
C ASN A 169 8.30 -10.73 7.36
N ASN A 170 8.35 -11.98 7.84
CA ASN A 170 7.72 -12.38 9.11
C ASN A 170 8.72 -12.45 10.28
N SER A 171 9.90 -11.85 10.15
CA SER A 171 10.86 -11.75 11.25
C SER A 171 10.40 -10.77 12.34
N HIS A 172 11.27 -10.50 13.31
CA HIS A 172 11.01 -9.55 14.40
C HIS A 172 10.86 -8.07 13.96
N LYS A 173 11.19 -7.74 12.70
CA LYS A 173 10.93 -6.41 12.10
C LYS A 173 10.09 -6.57 10.84
N PRO A 174 8.77 -6.78 10.97
CA PRO A 174 7.92 -7.14 9.84
C PRO A 174 7.79 -6.01 8.82
N THR A 175 7.87 -6.38 7.54
CA THR A 175 7.66 -5.50 6.39
C THR A 175 6.97 -6.28 5.28
N VAL A 176 6.34 -5.56 4.35
CA VAL A 176 5.91 -6.15 3.07
C VAL A 176 6.53 -5.35 1.95
N ASP A 177 7.30 -6.01 1.09
CA ASP A 177 7.87 -5.37 -0.09
C ASP A 177 7.15 -5.88 -1.34
N PHE A 178 6.89 -5.00 -2.29
CA PHE A 178 6.29 -5.36 -3.57
C PHE A 178 6.70 -4.38 -4.67
N GLU A 179 6.55 -4.82 -5.90
CA GLU A 179 6.82 -4.02 -7.10
C GLU A 179 5.55 -3.90 -7.93
N TYR A 180 5.29 -2.72 -8.45
CA TYR A 180 4.18 -2.44 -9.37
C TYR A 180 4.54 -1.29 -10.30
N LEU A 181 4.40 -1.50 -11.61
CA LEU A 181 4.72 -0.52 -12.68
C LEU A 181 6.10 0.14 -12.44
N ASP A 182 7.13 -0.72 -12.37
CA ASP A 182 8.54 -0.35 -12.17
C ASP A 182 8.83 0.45 -10.90
N SER A 183 7.87 0.52 -9.97
CA SER A 183 8.00 1.21 -8.70
C SER A 183 8.09 0.22 -7.55
N GLN A 184 9.05 0.46 -6.67
CA GLN A 184 9.30 -0.37 -5.49
C GLN A 184 8.56 0.20 -4.29
N PHE A 185 7.93 -0.66 -3.51
CA PHE A 185 7.15 -0.27 -2.34
C PHE A 185 7.55 -1.08 -1.12
N ARG A 186 7.52 -0.42 0.04
CA ARG A 186 7.62 -1.06 1.35
C ARG A 186 6.47 -0.63 2.23
N VAL A 187 5.81 -1.61 2.83
CA VAL A 187 4.74 -1.41 3.79
C VAL A 187 5.25 -1.70 5.20
N LEU A 188 5.01 -0.74 6.08
CA LEU A 188 5.29 -0.79 7.51
C LEU A 188 3.98 -0.82 8.31
N GLY A 189 4.06 -1.24 9.58
CA GLY A 189 2.89 -1.32 10.47
C GLY A 189 2.05 -2.59 10.28
N VAL A 190 2.59 -3.60 9.60
CA VAL A 190 2.06 -4.97 9.59
C VAL A 190 2.73 -5.81 10.68
N THR A 191 2.12 -6.91 11.10
CA THR A 191 2.82 -7.93 11.90
C THR A 191 3.19 -9.14 11.03
N GLY A 192 4.14 -9.95 11.51
CA GLY A 192 4.46 -11.22 10.86
C GLY A 192 3.21 -12.06 10.67
N THR A 193 3.06 -12.70 9.51
CA THR A 193 1.85 -13.43 9.12
C THR A 193 1.53 -14.61 10.05
N THR A 194 2.55 -15.12 10.75
CA THR A 194 2.44 -16.16 11.78
C THR A 194 2.27 -15.60 13.20
N SER A 195 2.31 -14.29 13.39
CA SER A 195 2.04 -13.64 14.69
C SER A 195 0.55 -13.72 15.02
N THR A 196 0.23 -14.00 16.29
CA THR A 196 -1.12 -13.95 16.84
C THR A 196 -1.51 -12.55 17.31
N PHE A 197 -0.55 -11.65 17.52
CA PHE A 197 -0.77 -10.26 17.91
C PHE A 197 -0.67 -9.37 16.68
N GLY A 198 -1.71 -8.57 16.40
CA GLY A 198 -1.69 -7.54 15.35
C GLY A 198 -1.07 -6.21 15.82
N THR A 199 -0.95 -5.25 14.91
CA THR A 199 -0.42 -3.89 15.18
C THR A 199 -1.49 -2.86 15.59
N ASN A 200 -1.02 -1.68 16.05
CA ASN A 200 -1.81 -0.52 16.52
C ASN A 200 -2.73 0.16 15.46
N GLY A 201 -3.26 -0.59 14.49
CA GLY A 201 -4.28 -0.11 13.56
C GLY A 201 -3.75 0.83 12.48
N LEU A 202 -2.43 0.90 12.27
CA LEU A 202 -1.83 1.83 11.32
C LEU A 202 -0.88 1.09 10.37
N ILE A 203 -1.20 1.11 9.08
CA ILE A 203 -0.37 0.55 8.01
C ILE A 203 0.06 1.71 7.11
N ARG A 204 1.34 1.76 6.74
CA ARG A 204 1.91 2.83 5.90
C ARG A 204 2.70 2.23 4.74
N MET A 205 2.41 2.66 3.53
CA MET A 205 3.09 2.24 2.30
C MET A 205 3.97 3.38 1.80
N TYR A 206 5.25 3.10 1.62
CA TYR A 206 6.25 4.04 1.13
C TYR A 206 6.73 3.64 -0.26
N VAL A 207 7.04 4.64 -1.08
CA VAL A 207 7.78 4.45 -2.33
C VAL A 207 9.27 4.37 -1.99
N MET A 208 9.93 3.33 -2.48
CA MET A 208 11.32 3.01 -2.15
C MET A 208 12.23 3.26 -3.35
N LYS A 209 13.50 3.53 -3.07
CA LYS A 209 14.54 3.44 -4.10
C LYS A 209 14.78 1.96 -4.42
N SER A 210 15.21 1.66 -5.64
CA SER A 210 15.71 0.33 -5.94
C SER A 210 16.96 0.07 -5.10
N SER A 211 16.94 -1.01 -4.31
CA SER A 211 17.96 -1.31 -3.30
C SER A 211 18.04 -2.81 -3.04
N GLU A 212 19.23 -3.30 -2.71
CA GLU A 212 19.46 -4.68 -2.25
C GLU A 212 18.81 -4.98 -0.90
N ASN A 213 18.38 -3.96 -0.16
CA ASN A 213 17.68 -4.10 1.12
C ASN A 213 16.17 -4.32 0.97
N LEU A 214 15.65 -4.50 -0.26
CA LEU A 214 14.27 -4.87 -0.51
C LEU A 214 14.15 -6.37 -0.76
N LEU A 215 13.08 -6.99 -0.25
CA LEU A 215 12.81 -8.41 -0.54
C LEU A 215 12.43 -8.68 -1.99
N THR A 216 12.02 -7.65 -2.74
CA THR A 216 11.75 -7.70 -4.19
C THR A 216 13.00 -7.68 -5.04
N HIS A 217 14.16 -7.33 -4.47
CA HIS A 217 15.42 -7.24 -5.22
C HIS A 217 15.78 -8.59 -5.85
N GLU A 218 15.99 -8.58 -7.17
CA GLU A 218 16.36 -9.75 -7.99
C GLU A 218 15.40 -10.95 -7.85
N VAL A 219 14.15 -10.71 -7.48
CA VAL A 219 13.14 -11.77 -7.42
C VAL A 219 12.73 -12.17 -8.83
N SER A 220 12.79 -13.47 -9.10
CA SER A 220 12.36 -14.06 -10.37
C SER A 220 11.12 -14.92 -10.19
N ILE A 221 10.26 -14.93 -11.21
CA ILE A 221 9.09 -15.79 -11.27
C ILE A 221 9.47 -17.02 -12.09
N LYS A 222 9.50 -18.20 -11.45
CA LYS A 222 9.71 -19.47 -12.15
C LYS A 222 8.35 -20.07 -12.56
N PRO A 223 8.19 -20.54 -13.81
CA PRO A 223 7.02 -21.31 -14.18
C PRO A 223 6.98 -22.59 -13.33
N GLY A 224 5.81 -22.89 -12.76
CA GLY A 224 5.61 -24.11 -11.97
C GLY A 224 5.67 -25.35 -12.85
N SER A 225 6.36 -26.40 -12.40
CA SER A 225 6.56 -27.67 -13.13
C SER A 225 5.35 -28.63 -13.10
N GLY A 226 4.13 -28.14 -12.88
CA GLY A 226 2.94 -28.97 -12.74
C GLY A 226 2.18 -29.16 -14.06
N SER A 227 2.08 -30.39 -14.55
CA SER A 227 1.32 -30.82 -15.75
C SER A 227 -0.21 -30.74 -15.61
N GLY A 228 -0.76 -29.76 -14.89
CA GLY A 228 -2.19 -29.67 -14.67
C GLY A 228 -2.67 -28.25 -14.41
N GLY A 229 -3.06 -27.54 -15.48
CA GLY A 229 -4.05 -26.46 -15.57
C GLY A 229 -3.96 -25.22 -14.67
N ASN A 230 -3.13 -25.22 -13.63
CA ASN A 230 -2.92 -24.12 -12.71
C ASN A 230 -1.51 -23.60 -12.92
N ASN A 231 -1.39 -22.41 -13.55
CA ASN A 231 -0.17 -21.61 -13.63
C ASN A 231 0.30 -21.21 -12.22
N ASN A 232 0.83 -22.18 -11.46
CA ASN A 232 1.45 -21.99 -10.15
C ASN A 232 2.87 -21.45 -10.36
N ASN A 233 2.94 -20.22 -10.87
CA ASN A 233 4.18 -19.45 -10.89
C ASN A 233 4.70 -19.35 -9.45
N LYS A 234 5.95 -19.77 -9.23
CA LYS A 234 6.60 -19.74 -7.91
C LYS A 234 7.65 -18.64 -7.90
N LEU A 235 7.59 -17.78 -6.88
CA LEU A 235 8.66 -16.81 -6.65
C LEU A 235 9.94 -17.52 -6.21
N ASN A 236 11.05 -17.07 -6.76
CA ASN A 236 12.40 -17.39 -6.31
C ASN A 236 12.95 -16.17 -5.59
N ILE A 237 13.00 -16.23 -4.25
CA ILE A 237 13.39 -15.13 -3.37
C ILE A 237 14.70 -15.53 -2.68
N ASP A 238 15.81 -15.40 -3.41
CA ASP A 238 17.15 -15.71 -2.90
C ASP A 238 18.06 -14.47 -3.03
N ASN A 239 17.75 -13.45 -2.23
CA ASN A 239 18.54 -12.23 -2.13
C ASN A 239 19.18 -12.10 -0.74
N LYS A 240 20.04 -11.09 -0.57
CA LYS A 240 20.77 -10.84 0.67
C LYS A 240 19.83 -10.77 1.88
N LEU A 241 18.77 -9.97 1.79
CA LEU A 241 17.82 -9.81 2.88
C LEU A 241 17.07 -11.11 3.21
N SER A 242 16.65 -11.89 2.22
CA SER A 242 15.93 -13.15 2.45
C SER A 242 16.78 -14.17 3.19
N ARG A 243 18.08 -14.26 2.89
CA ARG A 243 19.04 -15.12 3.60
C ARG A 243 19.19 -14.73 5.06
N ILE A 244 19.30 -13.43 5.36
CA ILE A 244 19.43 -12.92 6.72
C ILE A 244 18.14 -13.15 7.52
N ILE A 245 16.97 -12.90 6.92
CA ILE A 245 15.67 -13.19 7.52
C ILE A 245 15.52 -14.67 7.85
N ASN A 246 15.92 -15.57 6.94
CA ASN A 246 15.86 -17.00 7.17
C ASN A 246 16.81 -17.46 8.29
N LYS A 247 17.99 -16.83 8.43
CA LYS A 247 18.91 -17.05 9.55
C LYS A 247 18.45 -16.42 10.88
N GLN A 248 17.43 -15.57 10.85
CA GLN A 248 16.92 -14.81 12.00
C GLN A 248 17.99 -13.93 12.69
N ASP A 249 18.97 -13.42 11.92
CA ASP A 249 19.98 -12.50 12.44
C ASP A 249 19.34 -11.15 12.75
N ARG A 250 19.08 -10.91 14.04
CA ARG A 250 18.32 -9.74 14.47
C ARG A 250 19.06 -8.43 14.19
N TYR A 251 20.37 -8.43 14.38
CA TYR A 251 21.17 -7.22 14.20
C TYR A 251 21.18 -6.81 12.74
N ALA A 252 21.54 -7.75 11.86
CA ALA A 252 21.64 -7.48 10.43
C ALA A 252 20.29 -7.12 9.78
N ILE A 253 19.17 -7.73 10.24
CA ILE A 253 17.81 -7.33 9.81
C ILE A 253 17.51 -5.89 10.22
N ASN A 254 17.82 -5.51 11.47
CA ASN A 254 17.56 -4.16 11.95
C ASN A 254 18.34 -3.12 11.19
N GLU A 255 19.62 -3.41 10.92
CA GLU A 255 20.52 -2.60 10.12
C GLU A 255 20.02 -2.45 8.68
N MET A 256 19.80 -3.55 7.94
CA MET A 256 19.36 -3.49 6.54
C MET A 256 18.02 -2.79 6.36
N ILE A 257 17.03 -3.09 7.22
CA ILE A 257 15.71 -2.45 7.11
C ILE A 257 15.76 -1.01 7.63
N GLY A 258 16.57 -0.73 8.66
CA GLY A 258 16.67 0.59 9.29
C GLY A 258 17.45 1.61 8.47
N ASN A 259 18.46 1.17 7.72
CA ASN A 259 19.28 2.03 6.87
C ASN A 259 18.60 2.37 5.53
N GLU A 260 17.52 1.67 5.19
CA GLU A 260 16.81 1.91 3.94
C GLU A 260 15.95 3.17 4.04
N THR A 261 16.18 4.13 3.14
CA THR A 261 15.44 5.39 3.10
C THR A 261 14.44 5.37 1.95
N PRO A 262 13.16 5.70 2.22
CA PRO A 262 12.17 5.87 1.15
C PRO A 262 12.65 6.87 0.10
N LEU A 263 12.23 6.66 -1.15
CA LEU A 263 12.38 7.65 -2.21
C LEU A 263 11.66 8.95 -1.82
N ILE A 264 10.51 8.82 -1.15
CA ILE A 264 9.71 9.91 -0.60
C ILE A 264 9.40 9.58 0.86
N ARG A 265 9.74 10.52 1.77
CA ARG A 265 9.58 10.32 3.23
C ARG A 265 8.12 10.26 3.68
N LEU A 266 7.19 10.69 2.84
CA LEU A 266 5.76 10.57 3.07
C LEU A 266 5.24 9.24 2.52
N PRO A 267 4.34 8.56 3.25
CA PRO A 267 3.69 7.36 2.74
C PRO A 267 2.74 7.73 1.59
N LEU A 268 2.82 6.99 0.48
CA LEU A 268 1.90 7.12 -0.64
C LEU A 268 0.48 6.70 -0.24
N ALA A 269 0.36 5.67 0.61
CA ALA A 269 -0.91 5.21 1.14
C ALA A 269 -0.80 4.87 2.63
N THR A 270 -1.87 5.14 3.36
CA THR A 270 -2.00 4.80 4.78
C THR A 270 -3.36 4.20 5.06
N TYR A 271 -3.43 3.19 5.92
CA TYR A 271 -4.67 2.70 6.50
C TYR A 271 -4.66 3.06 7.98
N VAL A 272 -5.77 3.64 8.43
CA VAL A 272 -6.01 3.97 9.83
C VAL A 272 -7.26 3.23 10.29
N ASP A 273 -7.10 2.35 11.27
CA ASP A 273 -8.18 1.71 11.99
C ASP A 273 -8.86 2.73 12.90
N MET A 274 -10.18 2.86 12.76
CA MET A 274 -10.97 3.76 13.59
C MET A 274 -11.79 2.98 14.63
N GLY A 275 -11.58 1.67 14.75
CA GLY A 275 -12.46 0.78 15.48
C GLY A 275 -13.82 0.63 14.79
N ASN A 276 -14.84 0.23 15.54
CA ASN A 276 -16.20 0.05 15.01
C ASN A 276 -17.07 1.28 15.29
N VAL A 277 -16.89 2.35 14.52
CA VAL A 277 -17.70 3.57 14.64
C VAL A 277 -19.04 3.37 13.94
N LYS A 278 -20.15 3.36 14.69
CA LYS A 278 -21.49 3.30 14.10
C LYS A 278 -21.81 4.62 13.41
N ILE A 279 -22.17 4.57 12.13
CA ILE A 279 -22.48 5.76 11.32
C ILE A 279 -23.96 5.83 10.90
N LYS A 280 -24.61 4.69 10.73
CA LYS A 280 -26.07 4.55 10.49
C LYS A 280 -26.53 3.25 11.17
N LYS A 281 -27.85 3.04 11.34
CA LYS A 281 -28.46 1.91 12.10
C LYS A 281 -27.77 0.55 11.86
N ASN A 282 -27.40 0.25 10.60
CA ASN A 282 -26.81 -1.03 10.20
C ASN A 282 -25.37 -0.93 9.67
N PHE A 283 -24.74 0.24 9.74
CA PHE A 283 -23.45 0.51 9.09
C PHE A 283 -22.39 0.95 10.10
N ILE A 284 -21.20 0.39 9.94
CA ILE A 284 -20.05 0.59 10.82
C ILE A 284 -18.88 1.04 9.96
N LYS A 285 -18.32 2.22 10.24
CA LYS A 285 -17.04 2.67 9.70
C LYS A 285 -15.93 1.99 10.48
N ASN A 286 -15.15 1.15 9.80
CA ASN A 286 -14.04 0.41 10.39
C ASN A 286 -12.72 1.18 10.35
N GLY A 287 -12.56 2.05 9.36
CA GLY A 287 -11.30 2.76 9.13
C GLY A 287 -11.34 3.58 7.86
N VAL A 288 -10.18 4.12 7.49
CA VAL A 288 -9.99 4.91 6.27
C VAL A 288 -8.67 4.51 5.63
N ILE A 289 -8.66 4.39 4.31
CA ILE A 289 -7.44 4.41 3.52
C ILE A 289 -7.25 5.84 3.02
N LYS A 290 -6.13 6.48 3.37
CA LYS A 290 -5.72 7.75 2.76
C LYS A 290 -4.64 7.46 1.74
N LEU A 291 -4.76 7.97 0.53
CA LEU A 291 -3.76 7.75 -0.53
C LEU A 291 -3.59 8.99 -1.39
N PHE A 292 -2.38 9.18 -1.89
CA PHE A 292 -2.11 10.15 -2.94
C PHE A 292 -2.41 9.52 -4.29
N ASP A 293 -3.35 10.11 -5.01
CA ASP A 293 -3.67 9.77 -6.40
C ASP A 293 -3.07 10.82 -7.33
N TYR A 294 -2.82 10.40 -8.56
CA TYR A 294 -2.44 11.30 -9.62
C TYR A 294 -3.65 11.74 -10.41
N ASP A 295 -3.57 12.93 -10.99
CA ASP A 295 -4.59 13.41 -11.90
C ASP A 295 -4.29 12.95 -13.33
N GLU A 296 -5.20 12.21 -13.93
CA GLU A 296 -5.12 11.78 -15.32
C GLU A 296 -5.54 12.95 -16.24
N HIS A 297 -4.78 14.04 -16.21
CA HIS A 297 -5.20 15.29 -16.84
C HIS A 297 -4.72 15.44 -18.28
N GLY A 298 -5.66 15.21 -19.19
CA GLY A 298 -5.74 15.81 -20.52
C GLY A 298 -7.17 16.13 -20.97
N ALA A 299 -8.19 15.51 -20.36
CA ALA A 299 -9.58 15.82 -20.67
C ALA A 299 -10.02 17.10 -19.95
N ARG A 300 -9.82 18.26 -20.61
CA ARG A 300 -10.63 19.46 -20.36
C ARG A 300 -12.10 19.11 -20.60
N GLY A 301 -12.78 18.52 -19.61
CA GLY A 301 -14.19 18.15 -19.69
C GLY A 301 -14.64 16.79 -19.14
N GLY A 302 -13.80 16.04 -18.40
CA GLY A 302 -14.22 14.77 -17.77
C GLY A 302 -14.18 14.86 -16.24
N SER A 303 -15.24 14.43 -15.55
CA SER A 303 -15.48 14.57 -14.11
C SER A 303 -14.31 14.20 -13.17
N ASP A 304 -13.97 15.11 -12.24
CA ASP A 304 -13.08 15.01 -11.05
C ASP A 304 -13.31 13.80 -10.10
N ASP A 305 -14.17 12.84 -10.47
CA ASP A 305 -14.79 11.87 -9.55
C ASP A 305 -14.30 10.43 -9.75
N ASN A 306 -13.41 10.19 -10.70
CA ASN A 306 -12.85 8.87 -10.97
C ASN A 306 -11.54 8.64 -10.22
N ILE A 307 -11.42 7.47 -9.58
CA ILE A 307 -10.20 6.98 -8.93
C ILE A 307 -9.42 6.16 -9.95
N SER A 308 -8.11 6.40 -10.09
CA SER A 308 -7.27 5.64 -11.03
C SER A 308 -7.26 4.13 -10.72
N GLU A 309 -7.06 3.29 -11.75
CA GLU A 309 -7.02 1.85 -11.57
C GLU A 309 -5.85 1.42 -10.67
N GLU A 310 -4.72 2.11 -10.79
CA GLU A 310 -3.53 2.04 -9.95
C GLU A 310 -3.89 2.25 -8.48
N CYS A 311 -4.68 3.28 -8.18
CA CYS A 311 -5.16 3.53 -6.82
C CYS A 311 -6.12 2.44 -6.33
N LEU A 312 -6.95 1.86 -7.19
CA LEU A 312 -7.78 0.70 -6.83
C LEU A 312 -6.93 -0.55 -6.54
N ILE A 313 -5.83 -0.76 -7.27
CA ILE A 313 -4.85 -1.83 -7.01
C ILE A 313 -4.19 -1.61 -5.65
N LEU A 314 -3.72 -0.40 -5.36
CA LEU A 314 -3.14 -0.07 -4.04
C LEU A 314 -4.17 -0.23 -2.91
N CYS A 315 -5.45 0.11 -3.15
CA CYS A 315 -6.52 -0.18 -2.21
C CYS A 315 -6.68 -1.69 -1.96
N CYS A 316 -6.54 -2.53 -2.99
CA CYS A 316 -6.56 -3.98 -2.84
C CYS A 316 -5.38 -4.47 -1.99
N VAL A 317 -4.19 -3.92 -2.18
CA VAL A 317 -3.01 -4.20 -1.33
C VAL A 317 -3.32 -3.87 0.13
N MET A 318 -3.81 -2.66 0.41
CA MET A 318 -4.14 -2.22 1.77
C MET A 318 -5.24 -3.07 2.39
N LEU A 319 -6.25 -3.48 1.61
CA LEU A 319 -7.31 -4.39 2.07
C LEU A 319 -6.79 -5.78 2.43
N VAL A 320 -5.88 -6.34 1.64
CA VAL A 320 -5.28 -7.67 1.91
C VAL A 320 -4.47 -7.63 3.20
N LEU A 321 -3.63 -6.60 3.39
CA LEU A 321 -2.82 -6.45 4.60
C LEU A 321 -3.68 -6.13 5.83
N ARG A 322 -4.71 -5.29 5.68
CA ARG A 322 -5.70 -5.09 6.73
C ARG A 322 -6.37 -6.40 7.13
N GLU A 323 -6.79 -7.20 6.17
CA GLU A 323 -7.47 -8.48 6.43
C GLU A 323 -6.55 -9.47 7.14
N GLN A 324 -5.26 -9.50 6.78
CA GLN A 324 -4.24 -10.26 7.50
C GLN A 324 -4.17 -9.85 8.98
N GLU A 325 -4.08 -8.55 9.29
CA GLU A 325 -4.06 -8.07 10.68
C GLU A 325 -5.39 -8.34 11.41
N TYR A 326 -6.52 -8.04 10.75
CA TYR A 326 -7.85 -8.20 11.33
C TYR A 326 -8.18 -9.65 11.72
N ARG A 327 -7.65 -10.64 10.98
CA ARG A 327 -7.84 -12.06 11.31
C ARG A 327 -7.10 -12.48 12.58
N LYS A 328 -5.97 -11.87 12.89
CA LYS A 328 -5.20 -12.15 14.12
C LYS A 328 -6.01 -11.75 15.35
N TYR A 329 -6.68 -10.60 15.30
CA TYR A 329 -7.55 -10.11 16.39
C TYR A 329 -8.83 -10.91 16.64
N LYS A 330 -9.24 -11.78 15.70
CA LYS A 330 -10.42 -12.64 15.88
C LYS A 330 -10.09 -13.96 16.58
N GLY A 331 -8.82 -14.36 16.62
CA GLY A 331 -8.33 -15.50 17.39
C GLY A 331 -7.77 -15.03 18.73
N ASP A 332 -8.65 -14.92 19.73
CA ASP A 332 -8.36 -14.71 21.15
C ASP A 332 -7.52 -13.49 21.58
N LYS A 333 -8.17 -12.68 22.44
CA LYS A 333 -7.66 -11.50 23.19
C LYS A 333 -7.53 -10.22 22.36
N LYS A 334 -8.62 -9.44 22.33
CA LYS A 334 -8.51 -7.98 22.18
C LYS A 334 -7.56 -7.46 23.27
N PRO A 335 -6.59 -6.58 22.96
CA PRO A 335 -5.86 -5.88 24.00
C PRO A 335 -6.87 -5.09 24.84
N GLN A 336 -6.93 -5.38 26.14
CA GLN A 336 -7.50 -4.44 27.09
C GLN A 336 -6.46 -3.34 27.25
N MET A 337 -6.87 -2.09 27.04
CA MET A 337 -6.06 -0.96 27.48
C MET A 337 -6.00 -1.04 29.01
N VAL A 338 -4.79 -1.24 29.55
CA VAL A 338 -4.47 -0.95 30.95
C VAL A 338 -3.92 0.47 30.99
#